data_AF-A0A820PW40-F1
#
_entry.id   AF-A0A820PW40-F1
#
_cell.length_a   1.000
_cell.length_b   1.000
_cell.length_c   1.000
_cell.angle_alpha   90.00
_cell.angle_beta   90.00
_cell.angle_gamma   90.00
#
_symmetry.space_group_name_H-M   'P 1'
#
loop_
_entity.id
_entity.type
_entity.pdbx_description
1 polymer ?
#
loop_
_entity_poly.entity_id
_entity_poly.type
_entity_poly.pdbx_seq_one_letter_code
_entity_poly.pdbx_strand_id
1 'polypeptide(L)'
;CKMYKKHEKTLFPTLVTIFSAPNYCEVYKNRGAILRYDGSVMHVFQYKWVKHPYVLPNFLDAFRWSIPFVLEKVTDMLLAVLKYCSDENDSRLSKRTQIIEKIVHYYASLSDEA
;
A
#
# COMPACT_ATOMS: atom_id res chain seq x y z
N CYS A 1 -4.18 24.66 2.40
CA CYS A 1 -4.14 25.83 3.30
C CYS A 1 -5.56 26.28 3.56
N LYS A 2 -5.95 26.38 4.83
CA LYS A 2 -7.27 26.87 5.24
C LYS A 2 -7.09 27.99 6.25
N MET A 3 -7.64 29.16 5.94
CA MET A 3 -7.74 30.29 6.86
C MET A 3 -9.11 30.22 7.53
N TYR A 4 -9.15 30.32 8.86
CA TYR A 4 -10.37 30.21 9.64
C TYR A 4 -10.97 31.59 9.93
N LYS A 5 -11.99 31.64 10.82
CA LYS A 5 -12.70 32.86 11.20
C LYS A 5 -11.70 34.00 11.45
N LYS A 6 -12.01 35.18 10.91
CA LYS A 6 -11.20 36.38 11.15
C LYS A 6 -11.51 36.95 12.53
N HIS A 7 -10.49 37.49 13.19
CA HIS A 7 -10.66 38.25 14.41
C HIS A 7 -11.42 39.56 14.11
N GLU A 8 -12.36 39.95 14.96
CA GLU A 8 -13.31 41.05 14.70
C GLU A 8 -12.61 42.42 14.56
N LYS A 9 -11.55 42.66 15.34
CA LYS A 9 -10.84 43.94 15.33
C LYS A 9 -9.75 44.04 14.27
N THR A 10 -9.01 42.95 14.03
CA THR A 10 -7.81 42.97 13.17
C THR A 10 -8.09 42.42 11.77
N LEU A 11 -9.26 41.81 11.55
CA LEU A 11 -9.66 41.14 10.31
C LEU A 11 -8.69 40.05 9.82
N PHE A 12 -7.74 39.65 10.67
CA PHE A 12 -6.77 38.62 10.39
C PHE A 12 -7.32 37.23 10.79
N PRO A 13 -7.06 36.15 10.04
CA PRO A 13 -7.50 34.81 10.41
C PRO A 13 -7.00 34.42 11.81
N THR A 14 -7.89 33.94 12.69
CA THR A 14 -7.51 33.52 14.05
C THR A 14 -6.70 32.22 14.06
N LEU A 15 -6.92 31.37 13.05
CA LEU A 15 -6.21 30.12 12.86
C LEU A 15 -5.91 29.95 11.36
N VAL A 16 -4.72 29.42 11.08
CA VAL A 16 -4.31 29.02 9.72
C VAL A 16 -3.79 27.60 9.80
N THR A 17 -4.41 26.69 9.04
CA THR A 17 -3.88 25.33 8.83
C THR A 17 -3.14 25.28 7.50
N ILE A 18 -1.85 24.95 7.56
CA ILE A 18 -1.00 24.72 6.39
C ILE A 18 -0.84 23.22 6.20
N PHE A 19 -0.81 22.79 4.95
CA PHE A 19 -0.59 21.40 4.59
C PHE A 19 0.30 21.32 3.36
N SER A 20 1.45 20.68 3.52
CA SER A 20 2.57 20.73 2.57
C SER A 20 2.80 19.39 1.85
N ALA A 21 1.97 18.38 2.06
CA ALA A 21 2.07 17.11 1.34
C ALA A 21 1.01 17.08 0.21
N PRO A 22 1.35 17.42 -1.05
CA PRO A 22 0.40 17.33 -2.16
C PRO A 22 0.06 15.86 -2.47
N ASN A 23 -1.18 15.59 -2.87
CA ASN A 23 -1.70 14.23 -3.09
C ASN A 23 -1.35 13.25 -1.97
N TYR A 24 -1.68 13.63 -0.74
CA TYR A 24 -1.38 12.85 0.45
C TYR A 24 -1.87 11.41 0.31
N CYS A 25 -1.05 10.46 0.77
CA CYS A 25 -1.26 9.02 0.63
C CYS A 25 -1.63 8.57 -0.80
N GLU A 26 -1.20 9.30 -1.83
CA GLU A 26 -1.47 9.05 -3.25
C GLU A 26 -2.95 9.11 -3.68
N VAL A 27 -3.90 9.30 -2.74
CA VAL A 27 -5.35 9.20 -3.00
C VAL A 27 -6.11 10.52 -2.84
N TYR A 28 -5.63 11.44 -1.98
CA TYR A 28 -6.43 12.60 -1.57
C TYR A 28 -6.53 13.70 -2.65
N LYS A 29 -5.64 13.68 -3.66
CA LYS A 29 -5.61 14.68 -4.75
C LYS A 29 -5.56 16.15 -4.29
N ASN A 30 -5.16 16.39 -3.04
CA ASN A 30 -5.02 17.73 -2.49
C ASN A 30 -3.79 18.44 -3.06
N ARG A 31 -3.79 19.79 -3.00
CA ARG A 31 -2.58 20.58 -3.26
C ARG A 31 -1.75 20.73 -1.99
N GLY A 32 -0.44 20.86 -2.17
CA GLY A 32 0.48 21.30 -1.13
C GLY A 32 0.51 22.84 -1.09
N ALA A 33 0.83 23.41 0.07
CA ALA A 33 1.00 24.85 0.21
C ALA A 33 2.17 25.21 1.13
N ILE A 34 2.86 26.30 0.80
CA ILE A 34 3.87 26.96 1.63
C ILE A 34 3.37 28.35 1.98
N LEU A 35 3.64 28.80 3.20
CA LEU A 35 3.35 30.14 3.67
C LEU A 35 4.66 30.93 3.77
N ARG A 36 4.79 32.03 3.02
CA ARG A 36 5.94 32.94 3.12
C ARG A 36 5.49 34.24 3.75
N TYR A 37 6.12 34.63 4.85
CA TYR A 37 5.87 35.89 5.52
C TYR A 37 7.06 36.83 5.34
N ASP A 38 6.79 38.05 4.87
CA ASP A 38 7.79 39.07 4.55
C ASP A 38 7.66 40.28 5.49
N GLY A 39 7.42 40.02 6.77
CA GLY A 39 7.24 41.04 7.83
C GLY A 39 5.91 41.80 7.80
N SER A 40 5.34 42.07 6.63
CA SER A 40 4.06 42.77 6.48
C SER A 40 3.02 41.97 5.71
N VAL A 41 3.46 41.17 4.73
CA VAL A 41 2.58 40.40 3.86
C VAL A 41 2.82 38.91 4.04
N MET A 42 1.73 38.16 4.08
CA MET A 42 1.71 36.70 4.16
C MET A 42 1.24 36.13 2.82
N HIS A 43 2.16 35.52 2.06
CA HIS A 43 1.89 34.89 0.77
C HIS A 43 1.68 33.39 0.92
N VAL A 44 0.61 32.87 0.30
CA VAL A 44 0.37 31.42 0.19
C VAL A 44 0.74 30.96 -1.20
N PHE A 45 1.79 30.14 -1.30
CA PHE A 45 2.15 29.46 -2.54
C PHE A 45 1.57 28.06 -2.55
N GLN A 46 0.95 27.66 -3.65
CA GLN A 46 0.42 26.31 -3.82
C GLN A 46 1.18 25.55 -4.90
N TYR A 47 1.34 24.25 -4.71
CA TYR A 47 1.98 23.37 -5.68
C TYR A 47 1.26 22.02 -5.77
N LYS A 48 1.47 21.36 -6.91
CA LYS A 48 0.93 20.01 -7.19
C LYS A 48 1.97 18.96 -6.84
N TRP A 49 1.51 17.72 -6.70
CA TRP A 49 2.37 16.56 -6.56
C TRP A 49 3.12 16.31 -7.87
N VAL A 50 4.26 15.63 -7.77
CA VAL A 50 5.07 15.17 -8.90
C VAL A 50 5.20 13.66 -8.82
N LYS A 51 5.41 13.00 -9.96
CA LYS A 51 5.60 11.56 -10.01
C LYS A 51 6.81 11.15 -9.16
N HIS A 52 6.61 10.19 -8.26
CA HIS A 52 7.67 9.56 -7.49
C HIS A 52 7.76 8.07 -7.85
N PRO A 53 8.88 7.39 -7.55
CA PRO A 53 9.00 5.94 -7.71
C PRO A 53 7.93 5.20 -6.91
N TYR A 54 7.48 4.06 -7.44
CA TYR A 54 6.60 3.16 -6.72
C TYR A 54 7.41 2.30 -5.75
N VAL A 55 6.88 2.09 -4.55
CA VAL A 55 7.47 1.23 -3.52
C VAL A 55 6.38 0.30 -3.01
N LEU A 56 6.71 -0.98 -2.85
CA LEU A 56 5.79 -1.93 -2.28
C LEU A 56 5.45 -1.56 -0.82
N PRO A 57 4.25 -1.92 -0.33
CA PRO A 57 3.88 -1.68 1.06
C PRO A 57 4.93 -2.22 2.02
N ASN A 58 5.17 -1.51 3.13
CA ASN A 58 6.16 -1.86 4.14
C ASN A 58 7.59 -2.07 3.60
N PHE A 59 7.92 -1.45 2.45
CA PHE A 59 9.20 -1.65 1.78
C PHE A 59 9.52 -3.11 1.46
N LEU A 60 8.47 -3.91 1.23
CA LEU A 60 8.61 -5.32 0.90
C LEU A 60 9.44 -5.49 -0.38
N ASP A 61 10.36 -6.45 -0.40
CA ASP A 61 11.07 -6.79 -1.63
C ASP A 61 10.19 -7.64 -2.57
N ALA A 62 10.53 -7.61 -3.85
CA ALA A 62 9.75 -8.31 -4.87
C ALA A 62 9.71 -9.83 -4.66
N PHE A 63 10.73 -10.44 -4.06
CA PHE A 63 10.75 -11.89 -3.81
C PHE A 63 9.84 -12.25 -2.67
N ARG A 64 9.93 -11.58 -1.52
CA ARG A 64 9.01 -11.80 -0.39
C ARG A 64 7.56 -11.57 -0.79
N TRP A 65 7.30 -10.55 -1.61
CA TRP A 65 5.96 -10.27 -2.10
C TRP A 65 5.42 -11.35 -3.05
N SER A 66 6.27 -11.93 -3.91
CA SER A 66 5.82 -12.83 -4.99
C SER A 66 5.94 -14.32 -4.68
N ILE A 67 6.87 -14.75 -3.81
CA ILE A 67 7.11 -16.16 -3.50
C ILE A 67 5.83 -16.89 -3.04
N PRO A 68 5.01 -16.35 -2.11
CA PRO A 68 3.78 -17.02 -1.71
C PRO A 68 2.85 -17.31 -2.91
N PHE A 69 2.69 -16.33 -3.79
CA PHE A 69 1.89 -16.47 -5.01
C PHE A 69 2.48 -17.50 -5.99
N VAL A 70 3.80 -17.44 -6.24
CA VAL A 70 4.47 -18.38 -7.13
C VAL A 70 4.35 -19.82 -6.61
N LEU A 71 4.55 -20.03 -5.31
CA LEU A 71 4.43 -21.35 -4.68
C LEU A 71 3.02 -21.91 -4.83
N GLU A 72 2.00 -21.10 -4.57
CA GLU A 72 0.61 -21.49 -4.74
C GLU A 72 0.34 -21.94 -6.18
N LYS A 73 0.68 -21.11 -7.17
CA LYS A 73 0.35 -21.38 -8.58
C LYS A 73 1.14 -22.53 -9.19
N VAL A 74 2.42 -22.66 -8.86
CA VAL A 74 3.22 -23.81 -9.31
C VAL A 74 2.65 -25.10 -8.70
N THR A 75 2.24 -25.05 -7.43
CA THR A 75 1.71 -26.24 -6.77
C THR A 75 0.32 -26.62 -7.31
N ASP A 76 -0.55 -25.64 -7.57
CA ASP A 76 -1.85 -25.87 -8.23
C ASP A 76 -1.65 -26.54 -9.60
N MET A 77 -0.69 -26.05 -10.39
CA MET A 77 -0.37 -26.62 -11.70
C MET A 77 0.09 -28.07 -11.58
N LEU A 78 1.02 -28.35 -10.65
CA LEU A 78 1.53 -29.71 -10.42
C LEU A 78 0.43 -30.64 -9.92
N LEU A 79 -0.45 -30.16 -9.04
CA LEU A 79 -1.61 -30.93 -8.57
C LEU A 79 -2.58 -31.25 -9.70
N ALA A 80 -2.82 -30.31 -10.62
CA ALA A 80 -3.65 -30.55 -11.79
C ALA A 80 -3.06 -31.63 -12.70
N VAL A 81 -1.75 -31.60 -12.94
CA VAL A 81 -1.04 -32.64 -13.71
C VAL A 81 -1.11 -33.99 -13.00
N LEU A 82 -0.86 -34.04 -11.69
CA LEU A 82 -0.95 -35.28 -10.92
C LEU A 82 -2.35 -35.87 -10.93
N LYS A 83 -3.38 -35.03 -10.76
CA LYS A 83 -4.80 -35.43 -10.86
C LYS A 83 -5.12 -36.06 -12.20
N TYR A 84 -4.59 -35.49 -13.29
CA TYR A 84 -4.80 -36.04 -14.63
C TYR A 84 -4.17 -37.44 -14.80
N CYS A 85 -3.02 -37.69 -14.17
CA CYS A 85 -2.31 -38.97 -14.26
C CYS A 85 -2.73 -40.01 -13.21
N SER A 86 -3.62 -39.67 -12.27
CA SER A 86 -4.03 -40.53 -11.15
C SER A 86 -5.41 -41.13 -11.36
N ASP A 87 -5.59 -42.40 -10.99
CA ASP A 87 -6.91 -43.05 -10.97
C ASP A 87 -7.80 -42.44 -9.86
N GLU A 88 -9.12 -42.41 -10.08
CA GLU A 88 -10.11 -41.78 -9.16
C GLU A 88 -10.08 -42.34 -7.72
N ASN A 89 -9.52 -43.53 -7.50
CA ASN A 89 -9.45 -44.20 -6.20
C ASN A 89 -8.13 -43.98 -5.42
N ASP A 90 -7.23 -43.08 -5.86
CA ASP A 90 -5.95 -42.87 -5.15
C ASP A 90 -6.10 -42.03 -3.87
N SER A 91 -6.31 -42.72 -2.74
CA SER A 91 -6.35 -42.14 -1.38
C SER A 91 -5.09 -41.33 -1.00
N ARG A 92 -3.98 -41.48 -1.73
CA ARG A 92 -2.73 -40.72 -1.48
C ARG A 92 -2.82 -39.29 -1.98
N LEU A 93 -3.64 -39.02 -2.99
CA LEU A 93 -3.83 -37.69 -3.57
C LEU A 93 -4.44 -36.70 -2.56
N SER A 94 -5.42 -37.17 -1.78
CA SER A 94 -6.04 -36.38 -0.71
C SER A 94 -5.03 -35.97 0.38
N LYS A 95 -4.20 -36.91 0.85
CA LYS A 95 -3.16 -36.64 1.85
C LYS A 95 -2.09 -35.68 1.34
N ARG A 96 -1.68 -35.80 0.07
CA ARG A 96 -0.71 -34.89 -0.57
C ARG A 96 -1.24 -33.46 -0.66
N THR A 97 -2.52 -33.31 -0.97
CA THR A 97 -3.17 -31.99 -1.09
C THR A 97 -3.19 -31.28 0.27
N GLN A 98 -3.55 -31.99 1.35
CA GLN A 98 -3.53 -31.43 2.71
C GLN A 98 -2.13 -31.03 3.19
N ILE A 99 -1.08 -31.77 2.83
CA ILE A 99 0.30 -31.43 3.18
C ILE A 99 0.73 -30.15 2.45
N ILE A 100 0.39 -30.05 1.16
CA ILE A 100 0.68 -28.89 0.33
C ILE A 100 0.01 -27.63 0.88
N GLU A 101 -1.28 -27.70 1.21
CA GLU A 101 -2.03 -26.57 1.77
C GLU A 101 -1.37 -26.06 3.07
N LYS A 102 -0.92 -26.98 3.94
CA LYS A 102 -0.19 -26.62 5.16
C LYS A 102 1.14 -25.94 4.89
N ILE A 103 1.89 -26.40 3.88
CA ILE A 103 3.17 -25.81 3.51
C ILE A 103 2.97 -24.40 2.95
N VAL A 104 2.02 -24.22 2.03
CA VAL A 104 1.71 -22.90 1.45
C VAL A 104 1.25 -21.93 2.55
N HIS A 105 0.37 -22.37 3.45
CA HIS A 105 -0.09 -21.55 4.56
C HIS A 105 1.04 -21.16 5.52
N TYR A 106 1.99 -22.07 5.80
CA TYR A 106 3.15 -21.78 6.64
C TYR A 106 4.06 -20.69 6.02
N TYR A 107 4.35 -20.80 4.72
CA TYR A 107 5.16 -19.79 4.03
C TYR A 107 4.45 -18.44 3.89
N ALA A 108 3.12 -18.43 3.75
CA ALA A 108 2.33 -17.20 3.78
C ALA A 108 2.38 -16.50 5.15
N SER A 109 2.30 -17.25 6.25
CA SER A 109 2.42 -16.66 7.59
C SER A 109 3.78 -16.04 7.88
N LEU A 110 4.86 -16.58 7.29
CA LEU A 110 6.22 -16.04 7.45
C LEU A 110 6.44 -14.71 6.71
N SER A 111 5.64 -14.42 5.66
CA SER A 111 5.74 -13.14 4.95
C SER A 111 5.00 -11.99 5.63
N ASP A 112 4.07 -12.27 6.54
CA ASP A 112 3.28 -11.26 7.26
C ASP A 112 3.94 -10.77 8.57
N GLU A 113 4.93 -11.50 9.10
CA GLU A 113 5.58 -11.21 10.39
C GLU A 113 6.88 -10.37 10.29
N ALA A 114 7.34 -10.02 9.09
CA ALA A 114 8.63 -9.34 8.85
C ALA A 114 8.46 -7.96 8.20
#